data_AF-A0A2M7XKM1-F1
#
_entry.id   AF-A0A2M7XKM1-F1
#
_cell.length_a   1.000
_cell.length_b   1.000
_cell.length_c   1.000
_cell.angle_alpha   90.00
_cell.angle_beta   90.00
_cell.angle_gamma   90.00
#
_symmetry.space_group_name_H-M   'P 1'
#
loop_
_entity.id
_entity.type
_entity.pdbx_description
1 polymer ?
#
loop_
_entity_poly.entity_id
_entity_poly.type
_entity_poly.pdbx_seq_one_letter_code
_entity_poly.pdbx_strand_id
1 'polypeptide(L)'
;MYIGIGAIVLFIFLISIRILRPNTAGVVVLLGKPKRVIREGFNMIIPIFEGVKRQKLALNNLAIKVDGITQDNVKTGVDINVIYRVKNDDQSIKDSLFKNGNVVQTIKSMIEEQLRASIFEFKHDEIFGKRTEMGDEIKHTLSEKLGEFGMELDSVQVVDIQLDQKVIEAMNNVVASQKNKTAAITEAEGSKQSQILTAEGEKEVKKLIGEGMALQREAIAKGFKDSIGQIKEVDQSLTGKEILDFLLNSSRIETLEKVGQSNAKVIYVNENLEGKKASMIKNG
;
A
#
# COMPACT_ATOMS: atom_id res chain seq x y z
N MET A 1 -58.15 -60.40 -25.27
CA MET A 1 -58.54 -59.12 -24.61
C MET A 1 -57.68 -58.81 -23.39
N TYR A 2 -57.50 -59.74 -22.45
CA TYR A 2 -56.68 -59.55 -21.23
C TYR A 2 -55.19 -59.25 -21.49
N ILE A 3 -54.58 -59.88 -22.51
CA ILE A 3 -53.16 -59.66 -22.86
C ILE A 3 -52.90 -58.22 -23.36
N GLY A 4 -53.82 -57.66 -24.13
CA GLY A 4 -53.72 -56.27 -24.61
C GLY A 4 -53.87 -55.24 -23.49
N ILE A 5 -54.78 -55.49 -22.55
CA ILE A 5 -54.97 -54.64 -21.36
C ILE A 5 -53.72 -54.72 -20.47
N GLY A 6 -53.14 -55.90 -20.27
CA GLY A 6 -51.90 -56.08 -19.52
C GLY A 6 -50.72 -55.32 -20.13
N ALA A 7 -50.56 -55.35 -21.45
CA ALA A 7 -49.52 -54.60 -22.15
C ALA A 7 -49.67 -53.08 -22.00
N ILE A 8 -50.91 -52.57 -22.07
CA ILE A 8 -51.21 -51.14 -21.89
C ILE A 8 -50.89 -50.69 -20.45
N VAL A 9 -51.28 -51.49 -19.44
CA VAL A 9 -50.99 -51.17 -18.03
C VAL A 9 -49.49 -51.18 -17.77
N LEU A 10 -48.76 -52.15 -18.31
CA LEU A 10 -47.29 -52.22 -18.20
C LEU A 10 -46.61 -51.02 -18.87
N PHE A 11 -47.11 -50.61 -20.05
CA PHE A 11 -46.60 -49.46 -20.78
C PHE A 11 -46.82 -48.14 -20.01
N ILE A 12 -48.01 -47.95 -19.43
CA ILE A 12 -48.31 -46.79 -18.57
C ILE A 12 -47.40 -46.79 -17.34
N PHE A 13 -47.18 -47.95 -16.73
CA PHE A 13 -46.30 -48.08 -15.57
C PHE A 13 -44.83 -47.72 -15.88
N LEU A 14 -44.31 -48.17 -17.04
CA LEU A 14 -42.96 -47.84 -17.49
C LEU A 14 -42.77 -46.34 -17.76
N ILE A 15 -43.77 -45.68 -18.35
CA ILE A 15 -43.71 -44.23 -18.65
C ILE A 15 -43.95 -43.39 -17.39
N SER A 16 -44.64 -43.96 -16.39
CA SER A 16 -44.91 -43.31 -15.12
C SER A 16 -43.65 -43.05 -14.29
N ILE A 17 -42.61 -43.86 -14.48
CA ILE A 17 -41.35 -43.74 -13.74
C ILE A 17 -40.51 -42.61 -14.32
N ARG A 18 -40.22 -41.60 -13.50
CA ARG A 18 -39.33 -40.48 -13.84
C ARG A 18 -38.22 -40.37 -12.80
N ILE A 19 -36.99 -40.53 -13.27
CA ILE A 19 -35.79 -40.30 -12.46
C ILE A 19 -35.35 -38.86 -12.67
N LEU A 20 -35.22 -38.11 -11.56
CA LEU A 20 -34.66 -36.77 -11.56
C LEU A 20 -33.18 -36.81 -11.22
N ARG A 21 -32.40 -35.94 -11.87
CA ARG A 21 -30.95 -35.82 -11.63
C ARG A 21 -30.72 -35.18 -10.26
N PRO A 22 -29.57 -35.45 -9.61
CA PRO A 22 -29.20 -34.75 -8.39
C PRO A 22 -29.14 -33.23 -8.62
N ASN A 23 -29.45 -32.43 -7.59
CA ASN A 23 -29.55 -30.97 -7.65
C ASN A 23 -30.60 -30.42 -8.65
N THR A 24 -31.63 -31.21 -8.98
CA THR A 24 -32.80 -30.73 -9.72
C THR A 24 -34.10 -31.08 -8.99
N ALA A 25 -34.96 -30.08 -8.86
CA ALA A 25 -36.35 -30.29 -8.45
C ALA A 25 -37.26 -30.27 -9.69
N GLY A 26 -38.35 -31.00 -9.65
CA GLY A 26 -39.42 -30.91 -10.63
C GLY A 26 -40.69 -30.41 -9.96
N VAL A 27 -41.46 -29.58 -10.67
CA VAL A 27 -42.84 -29.29 -10.28
C VAL A 27 -43.77 -30.03 -11.21
N VAL A 28 -44.63 -30.85 -10.60
CA VAL A 28 -45.69 -31.57 -11.29
C VAL A 28 -46.86 -30.62 -11.48
N VAL A 29 -47.22 -30.42 -12.74
CA VAL A 29 -48.30 -29.55 -13.19
C VAL A 29 -49.44 -30.42 -13.68
N LEU A 30 -50.63 -30.22 -13.12
CA LEU A 30 -51.86 -30.85 -13.58
C LEU A 30 -52.73 -29.75 -14.21
N LEU A 31 -53.03 -29.87 -15.51
CA LEU A 31 -53.89 -28.92 -16.23
C LEU A 31 -53.52 -27.44 -15.99
N GLY A 32 -52.22 -27.13 -15.99
CA GLY A 32 -51.71 -25.77 -15.79
C GLY A 32 -51.52 -25.32 -14.34
N LYS A 33 -52.00 -26.07 -13.33
CA LYS A 33 -51.81 -25.74 -11.91
C LYS A 33 -50.70 -26.57 -11.26
N PRO A 34 -49.82 -25.96 -10.43
CA PRO A 34 -48.78 -26.68 -9.71
C PRO A 34 -49.39 -27.52 -8.58
N LYS A 35 -49.25 -28.85 -8.66
CA LYS A 35 -49.82 -29.80 -7.69
C LYS A 35 -48.81 -30.12 -6.59
N ARG A 36 -47.66 -30.69 -6.96
CA ARG A 36 -46.62 -31.17 -6.03
C ARG A 36 -45.22 -30.93 -6.56
N VAL A 37 -44.26 -30.82 -5.64
CA VAL A 37 -42.83 -30.79 -5.96
C VAL A 37 -42.28 -32.21 -5.85
N ILE A 38 -41.51 -32.63 -6.84
CA ILE A 38 -40.78 -33.89 -6.87
C ILE A 38 -39.29 -33.58 -6.72
N ARG A 39 -38.63 -34.27 -5.79
CA ARG A 39 -37.21 -34.07 -5.47
C ARG A 39 -36.36 -35.12 -6.20
N GLU A 40 -35.04 -35.06 -6.03
CA GLU A 40 -34.11 -36.00 -6.65
C GLU A 40 -34.41 -37.46 -6.28
N GLY A 41 -34.17 -38.38 -7.21
CA GLY A 41 -34.45 -39.81 -7.03
C GLY A 41 -35.69 -40.32 -7.75
N PHE A 42 -36.28 -41.38 -7.21
CA PHE A 42 -37.37 -42.14 -7.83
C PHE A 42 -38.71 -41.43 -7.61
N ASN A 43 -39.33 -40.97 -8.70
CA ASN A 43 -40.64 -40.33 -8.64
C ASN A 43 -41.60 -40.97 -9.66
N MET A 44 -42.84 -41.18 -9.23
CA MET A 44 -43.91 -41.70 -10.06
C MET A 44 -44.86 -40.57 -10.46
N ILE A 45 -45.13 -40.41 -11.75
CA ILE A 45 -46.04 -39.39 -12.31
C ILE A 45 -47.10 -40.02 -13.20
N ILE A 46 -48.26 -39.37 -13.35
CA ILE A 46 -49.31 -39.85 -14.26
C ILE A 46 -49.07 -39.23 -15.65
N PRO A 47 -48.49 -39.97 -16.62
CA PRO A 47 -47.87 -39.37 -17.81
C PRO A 47 -48.83 -38.69 -18.79
N ILE A 48 -50.14 -38.95 -18.68
CA ILE A 48 -51.17 -38.42 -19.60
C ILE A 48 -51.69 -37.04 -19.14
N PHE A 49 -51.78 -36.81 -17.83
CA PHE A 49 -52.36 -35.58 -17.27
C PHE A 49 -51.33 -34.70 -16.56
N GLU A 50 -50.22 -35.28 -16.11
CA GLU A 50 -49.20 -34.58 -15.32
C GLU A 50 -47.98 -34.23 -16.19
N GLY A 51 -47.71 -32.93 -16.34
CA GLY A 51 -46.47 -32.40 -16.91
C GLY A 51 -45.44 -32.14 -15.82
N VAL A 52 -44.14 -32.29 -16.12
CA VAL A 52 -43.06 -31.98 -15.18
C VAL A 52 -42.19 -30.85 -15.72
N LYS A 53 -42.21 -29.70 -15.03
CA LYS A 53 -41.23 -28.62 -15.26
C LYS A 53 -40.04 -28.82 -14.31
N ARG A 54 -38.82 -28.82 -14.84
CA ARG A 54 -37.59 -29.03 -14.06
C ARG A 54 -36.96 -27.68 -13.71
N GLN A 55 -36.50 -27.54 -12.48
CA GLN A 55 -35.73 -26.42 -11.97
C GLN A 55 -34.40 -26.93 -11.44
N LYS A 56 -33.30 -26.27 -11.81
CA LYS A 56 -31.98 -26.55 -11.24
C LYS A 56 -31.88 -25.86 -9.87
N LEU A 57 -31.45 -26.61 -8.87
CA LEU A 57 -31.19 -26.12 -7.51
C LEU A 57 -29.70 -25.77 -7.29
N ALA A 58 -28.84 -26.08 -8.27
CA ALA A 58 -27.43 -25.72 -8.23
C ALA A 58 -27.24 -24.19 -8.18
N LEU A 59 -26.09 -23.76 -7.65
CA LEU A 59 -25.66 -22.38 -7.67
C LEU A 59 -25.59 -21.88 -9.12
N ASN A 60 -26.22 -20.75 -9.38
CA ASN A 60 -26.15 -20.06 -10.66
C ASN A 60 -25.30 -18.82 -10.49
N ASN A 61 -24.47 -18.56 -11.50
CA ASN A 61 -23.66 -17.37 -11.56
C ASN A 61 -24.24 -16.39 -12.57
N LEU A 62 -24.40 -15.14 -12.18
CA LEU A 62 -24.87 -14.06 -13.04
C LEU A 62 -23.91 -12.87 -12.95
N ALA A 63 -23.12 -12.71 -14.00
CA ALA A 63 -22.27 -11.54 -14.19
C ALA A 63 -23.09 -10.42 -14.82
N ILE A 64 -23.06 -9.24 -14.20
CA ILE A 64 -23.79 -8.06 -14.66
C ILE A 64 -22.81 -6.89 -14.67
N LYS A 65 -22.83 -6.16 -15.78
CA LYS A 65 -22.09 -4.92 -15.97
C LYS A 65 -23.08 -3.77 -16.06
N VAL A 66 -22.87 -2.73 -15.29
CA VAL A 66 -23.74 -1.54 -15.27
C VAL A 66 -22.93 -0.28 -15.28
N ASP A 67 -23.29 0.60 -16.20
CA ASP A 67 -22.77 1.95 -16.23
C ASP A 67 -23.67 2.88 -15.41
N GLY A 68 -23.02 3.69 -14.59
CA GLY A 68 -23.63 4.67 -13.70
C GLY A 68 -22.83 5.96 -13.66
N ILE A 69 -23.34 6.91 -12.87
CA ILE A 69 -22.70 8.19 -12.60
C ILE A 69 -22.56 8.29 -11.08
N THR A 70 -21.36 8.59 -10.60
CA THR A 70 -21.07 8.77 -9.17
C THR A 70 -21.64 10.07 -8.64
N GLN A 71 -21.59 10.26 -7.32
CA GLN A 71 -22.05 11.48 -6.65
C GLN A 71 -21.45 12.77 -7.25
N ASP A 72 -20.22 12.70 -7.73
CA ASP A 72 -19.44 13.80 -8.26
C ASP A 72 -19.47 13.88 -9.80
N ASN A 73 -20.46 13.22 -10.42
CA ASN A 73 -20.73 13.29 -11.86
C ASN A 73 -19.66 12.64 -12.74
N VAL A 74 -18.99 11.59 -12.26
CA VAL A 74 -18.03 10.79 -13.05
C VAL A 74 -18.70 9.53 -13.57
N LYS A 75 -18.54 9.27 -14.87
CA LYS A 75 -19.01 8.03 -15.49
C LYS A 75 -18.20 6.85 -14.98
N THR A 76 -18.91 5.86 -14.42
CA THR A 76 -18.32 4.70 -13.77
C THR A 76 -19.06 3.44 -14.20
N GLY A 77 -18.34 2.48 -14.76
CA GLY A 77 -18.84 1.13 -15.02
C GLY A 77 -18.49 0.22 -13.85
N VAL A 78 -19.45 -0.52 -13.32
CA VAL A 78 -19.21 -1.51 -12.26
C VAL A 78 -19.60 -2.89 -12.74
N ASP A 79 -18.67 -3.83 -12.59
CA ASP A 79 -18.85 -5.24 -12.89
C ASP A 79 -19.07 -6.00 -11.58
N ILE A 80 -20.23 -6.65 -11.46
CA ILE A 80 -20.55 -7.46 -10.29
C ILE A 80 -20.89 -8.89 -10.68
N ASN A 81 -20.61 -9.80 -9.76
CA ASN A 81 -20.89 -11.21 -9.88
C ASN A 81 -21.85 -11.63 -8.76
N VAL A 82 -23.04 -12.08 -9.15
CA VAL A 82 -24.10 -12.48 -8.22
C VAL A 82 -24.28 -13.99 -8.26
N ILE A 83 -24.07 -14.64 -7.12
CA ILE A 83 -24.27 -16.07 -6.94
C ILE A 83 -25.57 -16.28 -6.17
N TYR A 84 -26.51 -16.99 -6.80
CA TYR A 84 -27.82 -17.28 -6.22
C TYR A 84 -28.26 -18.70 -6.53
N ARG A 85 -29.18 -19.22 -5.72
CA ARG A 85 -29.84 -20.52 -5.93
C ARG A 85 -31.33 -20.43 -5.64
N VAL A 86 -32.10 -21.37 -6.16
CA VAL A 86 -33.51 -21.50 -5.77
C VAL A 86 -33.57 -22.17 -4.40
N LYS A 87 -34.32 -21.59 -3.46
CA LYS A 87 -34.47 -22.14 -2.11
C LYS A 87 -35.12 -23.53 -2.21
N ASN A 88 -34.62 -24.50 -1.44
CA ASN A 88 -35.07 -25.89 -1.50
C ASN A 88 -36.41 -26.15 -0.75
N ASP A 89 -37.32 -25.19 -0.84
CA ASP A 89 -38.65 -25.20 -0.25
C ASP A 89 -39.71 -25.39 -1.35
N ASP A 90 -40.76 -26.15 -1.05
CA ASP A 90 -41.79 -26.54 -2.01
C ASP A 90 -42.54 -25.34 -2.58
N GLN A 91 -42.72 -24.29 -1.78
CA GLN A 91 -43.36 -23.04 -2.21
C GLN A 91 -42.42 -22.20 -3.07
N SER A 92 -41.15 -22.05 -2.67
CA SER A 92 -40.14 -21.31 -3.43
C SER A 92 -39.85 -21.91 -4.82
N ILE A 93 -39.86 -23.24 -4.94
CA ILE A 93 -39.67 -23.93 -6.22
C ILE A 93 -40.87 -23.71 -7.15
N LYS A 94 -42.10 -23.65 -6.60
CA LYS A 94 -43.30 -23.29 -7.36
C LYS A 94 -43.25 -21.82 -7.77
N ASP A 95 -42.92 -20.93 -6.85
CA ASP A 95 -42.86 -19.50 -7.07
C ASP A 95 -41.85 -19.13 -8.16
N SER A 96 -40.65 -19.73 -8.12
CA SER A 96 -39.61 -19.54 -9.12
C SER A 96 -40.03 -19.96 -10.54
N LEU A 97 -40.92 -20.96 -10.69
CA LEU A 97 -41.34 -21.47 -12.00
C LEU A 97 -42.65 -20.87 -12.54
N PHE A 98 -43.50 -20.32 -11.67
CA PHE A 98 -44.87 -19.93 -12.04
C PHE A 98 -45.21 -18.47 -11.76
N LYS A 99 -44.43 -17.72 -10.95
CA LYS A 99 -44.72 -16.30 -10.70
C LYS A 99 -44.37 -15.39 -11.87
N ASN A 100 -43.34 -15.69 -12.67
CA ASN A 100 -42.88 -14.81 -13.76
C ASN A 100 -42.45 -15.56 -15.02
N GLY A 101 -42.77 -14.97 -16.18
CA GLY A 101 -42.42 -15.52 -17.49
C GLY A 101 -40.91 -15.54 -17.79
N ASN A 102 -40.14 -14.56 -17.26
CA ASN A 102 -38.68 -14.51 -17.37
C ASN A 102 -38.05 -13.95 -16.09
N VAL A 103 -37.91 -14.80 -15.07
CA VAL A 103 -37.35 -14.45 -13.76
C VAL A 103 -35.94 -13.86 -13.88
N VAL A 104 -35.10 -14.43 -14.76
CA VAL A 104 -33.70 -14.00 -14.93
C VAL A 104 -33.62 -12.54 -15.38
N GLN A 105 -34.48 -12.13 -16.33
CA GLN A 105 -34.50 -10.75 -16.80
C GLN A 105 -34.95 -9.77 -15.70
N THR A 106 -35.97 -10.14 -14.92
CA THR A 106 -36.46 -9.31 -13.80
C THR A 106 -35.38 -9.14 -12.73
N ILE A 107 -34.69 -10.22 -12.34
CA ILE A 107 -33.55 -10.15 -11.40
C ILE A 107 -32.48 -9.21 -11.95
N LYS A 108 -32.11 -9.38 -13.22
CA LYS A 108 -31.07 -8.57 -13.85
C LYS A 108 -31.41 -7.08 -13.75
N SER A 109 -32.62 -6.68 -14.16
CA SER A 109 -33.05 -5.28 -14.09
C SER A 109 -33.09 -4.74 -12.66
N MET A 110 -33.50 -5.55 -11.69
CA MET A 110 -33.52 -5.17 -10.28
C MET A 110 -32.10 -4.97 -9.71
N ILE A 111 -31.16 -5.83 -10.09
CA ILE A 111 -29.75 -5.66 -9.74
C ILE A 111 -29.18 -4.41 -10.43
N GLU A 112 -29.52 -4.16 -11.70
CA GLU A 112 -29.09 -2.97 -12.43
C GLU A 112 -29.58 -1.68 -11.78
N GLU A 113 -30.82 -1.65 -11.32
CA GLU A 113 -31.40 -0.53 -10.56
C GLU A 113 -30.67 -0.30 -9.24
N GLN A 114 -30.50 -1.37 -8.44
CA GLN A 114 -29.83 -1.26 -7.14
C GLN A 114 -28.36 -0.86 -7.28
N LEU A 115 -27.65 -1.43 -8.25
CA LEU A 115 -26.26 -1.12 -8.49
C LEU A 115 -26.10 0.35 -8.91
N ARG A 116 -27.00 0.86 -9.77
CA ARG A 116 -26.99 2.28 -10.17
C ARG A 116 -27.24 3.22 -8.99
N ALA A 117 -28.14 2.85 -8.07
CA ALA A 117 -28.39 3.63 -6.87
C ALA A 117 -27.15 3.68 -5.95
N SER A 118 -26.53 2.53 -5.69
CA SER A 118 -25.33 2.45 -4.84
C SER A 118 -24.12 3.16 -5.47
N ILE A 119 -23.95 3.13 -6.81
CA ILE A 119 -22.91 3.92 -7.51
C ILE A 119 -23.07 5.42 -7.25
N PHE A 120 -24.30 5.93 -7.20
CA PHE A 120 -24.57 7.37 -7.02
C PHE A 120 -24.26 7.86 -5.59
N GLU A 121 -24.25 6.98 -4.60
CA GLU A 121 -23.95 7.33 -3.21
C GLU A 121 -22.46 7.60 -2.98
N PHE A 122 -21.58 6.92 -3.71
CA PHE A 122 -20.14 7.05 -3.57
C PHE A 122 -19.53 8.03 -4.57
N LYS A 123 -18.42 8.66 -4.16
CA LYS A 123 -17.56 9.46 -5.03
C LYS A 123 -16.57 8.56 -5.78
N HIS A 124 -16.09 9.03 -6.94
CA HIS A 124 -15.16 8.27 -7.80
C HIS A 124 -13.85 7.84 -7.11
N ASP A 125 -13.36 8.60 -6.13
CA ASP A 125 -12.12 8.32 -5.39
C ASP A 125 -12.35 7.36 -4.21
N GLU A 126 -13.50 7.43 -3.56
CA GLU A 126 -13.87 6.57 -2.44
C GLU A 126 -14.40 5.19 -2.86
N ILE A 127 -14.99 5.08 -4.05
CA ILE A 127 -15.68 3.86 -4.51
C ILE A 127 -14.75 2.65 -4.58
N PHE A 128 -13.46 2.84 -4.84
CA PHE A 128 -12.47 1.76 -4.84
C PHE A 128 -12.20 1.21 -3.43
N GLY A 129 -12.17 2.08 -2.42
CA GLY A 129 -11.95 1.69 -1.03
C GLY A 129 -13.19 1.08 -0.39
N LYS A 130 -14.38 1.51 -0.82
CA LYS A 130 -15.69 1.08 -0.27
C LYS A 130 -16.34 -0.07 -1.05
N ARG A 131 -15.57 -0.83 -1.84
CA ARG A 131 -16.08 -2.00 -2.61
C ARG A 131 -16.82 -3.02 -1.74
N THR A 132 -16.32 -3.30 -0.53
CA THR A 132 -16.95 -4.26 0.39
C THR A 132 -18.26 -3.72 0.94
N GLU A 133 -18.28 -2.45 1.37
CA GLU A 133 -19.47 -1.77 1.89
C GLU A 133 -20.59 -1.72 0.85
N MET A 134 -20.25 -1.33 -0.39
CA MET A 134 -21.16 -1.36 -1.54
C MET A 134 -21.70 -2.77 -1.81
N GLY A 135 -20.84 -3.79 -1.74
CA GLY A 135 -21.23 -5.19 -1.92
C GLY A 135 -22.20 -5.68 -0.84
N ASP A 136 -21.98 -5.30 0.42
CA ASP A 136 -22.82 -5.67 1.54
C ASP A 136 -24.20 -4.99 1.49
N GLU A 137 -24.24 -3.72 1.10
CA GLU A 137 -25.48 -2.96 0.90
C GLU A 137 -26.33 -3.57 -0.22
N ILE A 138 -25.71 -3.87 -1.36
CA ILE A 138 -26.37 -4.56 -2.48
C ILE A 138 -26.85 -5.95 -2.05
N LYS A 139 -26.02 -6.69 -1.29
CA LYS A 139 -26.39 -8.02 -0.79
C LYS A 139 -27.62 -7.97 0.10
N HIS A 140 -27.69 -7.02 1.03
CA HIS A 140 -28.84 -6.87 1.92
C HIS A 140 -30.13 -6.63 1.13
N THR A 141 -30.13 -5.60 0.28
CA THR A 141 -31.32 -5.21 -0.50
C THR A 141 -31.73 -6.27 -1.51
N LEU A 142 -30.76 -6.92 -2.17
CA LEU A 142 -31.03 -7.97 -3.14
C LEU A 142 -31.53 -9.25 -2.47
N SER A 143 -31.04 -9.59 -1.28
CA SER A 143 -31.47 -10.78 -0.53
C SER A 143 -32.96 -10.70 -0.16
N GLU A 144 -33.44 -9.55 0.27
CA GLU A 144 -34.85 -9.34 0.61
C GLU A 144 -35.75 -9.53 -0.63
N LYS A 145 -35.42 -8.86 -1.74
CA LYS A 145 -36.21 -8.94 -2.97
C LYS A 145 -36.13 -10.32 -3.63
N LEU A 146 -34.97 -10.99 -3.64
CA LEU A 146 -34.85 -12.36 -4.18
C LEU A 146 -35.66 -13.39 -3.37
N GLY A 147 -35.81 -13.15 -2.07
CA GLY A 147 -36.64 -13.97 -1.19
C GLY A 147 -38.11 -14.05 -1.65
N GLU A 148 -38.68 -12.94 -2.15
CA GLU A 148 -40.06 -12.90 -2.67
C GLU A 148 -40.29 -13.81 -3.89
N PHE A 149 -39.23 -14.05 -4.65
CA PHE A 149 -39.21 -14.93 -5.82
C PHE A 149 -38.80 -16.37 -5.49
N GLY A 150 -38.57 -16.70 -4.21
CA GLY A 150 -38.16 -18.04 -3.79
C GLY A 150 -36.68 -18.36 -4.09
N MET A 151 -35.84 -17.33 -4.25
CA MET A 151 -34.40 -17.51 -4.42
C MET A 151 -33.65 -17.09 -3.15
N GLU A 152 -32.51 -17.71 -2.97
CA GLU A 152 -31.57 -17.45 -1.90
C GLU A 152 -30.29 -16.89 -2.51
N LEU A 153 -29.86 -15.75 -2.00
CA LEU A 153 -28.60 -15.11 -2.38
C LEU A 153 -27.46 -15.73 -1.57
N ASP A 154 -26.43 -16.21 -2.25
CA ASP A 154 -25.23 -16.75 -1.60
C ASP A 154 -24.21 -15.64 -1.38
N SER A 155 -23.79 -14.98 -2.46
CA SER A 155 -22.81 -13.90 -2.41
C SER A 155 -22.97 -12.91 -3.57
N VAL A 156 -22.61 -11.65 -3.29
CA VAL A 156 -22.45 -10.57 -4.27
C VAL A 156 -21.00 -10.12 -4.18
N GLN A 157 -20.32 -10.08 -5.32
CA GLN A 157 -18.91 -9.70 -5.38
C GLN A 157 -18.74 -8.61 -6.43
N VAL A 158 -18.16 -7.48 -6.03
CA VAL A 158 -17.75 -6.41 -6.95
C VAL A 158 -16.42 -6.82 -7.58
N VAL A 159 -16.43 -7.15 -8.86
CA VAL A 159 -15.27 -7.66 -9.60
C VAL A 159 -14.37 -6.51 -10.03
N ASP A 160 -14.94 -5.55 -10.75
CA ASP A 160 -14.18 -4.44 -11.31
C ASP A 160 -14.98 -3.12 -11.29
N ILE A 161 -14.24 -2.01 -11.24
CA ILE A 161 -14.79 -0.65 -11.31
C ILE A 161 -13.95 0.12 -12.34
N GLN A 162 -14.61 0.58 -13.39
CA GLN A 162 -14.02 1.22 -14.55
C GLN A 162 -14.43 2.70 -14.58
N LEU A 163 -13.46 3.60 -14.51
CA LEU A 163 -13.66 5.03 -14.69
C LEU A 163 -13.23 5.45 -16.11
N ASP A 164 -13.68 6.63 -16.54
CA ASP A 164 -13.16 7.27 -17.75
C ASP A 164 -11.64 7.47 -17.61
N GLN A 165 -10.90 7.09 -18.66
CA GLN A 165 -9.44 7.16 -18.71
C GLN A 165 -8.91 8.56 -18.36
N LYS A 166 -9.63 9.62 -18.79
CA LYS A 166 -9.25 11.00 -18.47
C LYS A 166 -9.24 11.29 -16.97
N VAL A 167 -10.17 10.72 -16.22
CA VAL A 167 -10.26 10.90 -14.76
C VAL A 167 -9.12 10.15 -14.08
N ILE A 168 -8.85 8.91 -14.52
CA ILE A 168 -7.73 8.10 -14.01
C ILE A 168 -6.39 8.84 -14.22
N GLU A 169 -6.17 9.40 -15.41
CA GLU A 169 -4.97 10.20 -15.72
C GLU A 169 -4.86 11.43 -14.82
N ALA A 170 -5.96 12.17 -14.61
CA ALA A 170 -5.99 13.32 -13.71
C ALA A 170 -5.68 12.93 -12.24
N MET A 171 -6.28 11.85 -11.74
CA MET A 171 -6.01 11.33 -10.41
C MET A 171 -4.55 10.92 -10.24
N ASN A 172 -3.99 10.21 -11.23
CA ASN A 172 -2.58 9.81 -11.23
C ASN A 172 -1.65 11.03 -11.19
N ASN A 173 -1.99 12.10 -11.91
CA ASN A 173 -1.24 13.36 -11.88
C ASN A 173 -1.31 14.06 -10.52
N VAL A 174 -2.47 14.05 -9.86
CA VAL A 174 -2.63 14.60 -8.50
C VAL A 174 -1.81 13.80 -7.49
N VAL A 175 -1.90 12.47 -7.53
CA VAL A 175 -1.13 11.58 -6.65
C VAL A 175 0.37 11.74 -6.89
N ALA A 176 0.81 11.81 -8.15
CA ALA A 176 2.21 12.04 -8.50
C ALA A 176 2.70 13.38 -7.98
N SER A 177 1.91 14.45 -8.16
CA SER A 177 2.26 15.79 -7.66
C SER A 177 2.35 15.84 -6.14
N GLN A 178 1.42 15.18 -5.44
CA GLN A 178 1.43 15.10 -3.99
C GLN A 178 2.64 14.30 -3.48
N LYS A 179 2.96 13.16 -4.11
CA LYS A 179 4.16 12.38 -3.80
C LYS A 179 5.44 13.19 -4.04
N ASN A 180 5.52 13.92 -5.15
CA ASN A 180 6.67 14.78 -5.47
C ASN A 180 6.82 15.91 -4.44
N LYS A 181 5.72 16.53 -4.01
CA LYS A 181 5.73 17.55 -2.96
C LYS A 181 6.23 16.97 -1.63
N THR A 182 5.71 15.82 -1.22
CA THR A 182 6.16 15.16 0.01
C THR A 182 7.62 14.74 -0.06
N ALA A 183 8.07 14.22 -1.21
CA ALA A 183 9.48 13.88 -1.44
C ALA A 183 10.38 15.12 -1.32
N ALA A 184 10.02 16.23 -1.95
CA ALA A 184 10.78 17.48 -1.89
C ALA A 184 10.85 18.06 -0.46
N ILE A 185 9.76 17.97 0.32
CA ILE A 185 9.76 18.38 1.73
C ILE A 185 10.71 17.48 2.55
N THR A 186 10.61 16.17 2.35
CA THR A 186 11.46 15.20 3.05
C THR A 186 12.94 15.41 2.72
N GLU A 187 13.27 15.69 1.46
CA GLU A 187 14.63 16.01 1.02
C GLU A 187 15.14 17.32 1.62
N ALA A 188 14.31 18.37 1.64
CA ALA A 188 14.66 19.64 2.27
C ALA A 188 14.89 19.50 3.78
N GLU A 189 14.06 18.71 4.47
CA GLU A 189 14.23 18.39 5.90
C GLU A 189 15.50 17.58 6.14
N GLY A 190 15.78 16.58 5.32
CA GLY A 190 17.02 15.80 5.37
C GLY A 190 18.27 16.66 5.15
N SER A 191 18.24 17.55 4.15
CA SER A 191 19.35 18.48 3.88
C SER A 191 19.59 19.44 5.04
N LYS A 192 18.52 20.01 5.61
CA LYS A 192 18.60 20.86 6.80
C LYS A 192 19.21 20.11 7.98
N GLN A 193 18.74 18.89 8.26
CA GLN A 193 19.24 18.07 9.35
C GLN A 193 20.73 17.72 9.14
N SER A 194 21.12 17.38 7.92
CA SER A 194 22.51 17.10 7.55
C SER A 194 23.41 18.32 7.77
N GLN A 195 22.95 19.53 7.41
CA GLN A 195 23.72 20.76 7.61
C GLN A 195 23.90 21.09 9.09
N ILE A 196 22.87 20.88 9.91
CA ILE A 196 22.94 21.07 11.37
C ILE A 196 23.96 20.11 11.98
N LEU A 197 23.86 18.82 11.68
CA LEU A 197 24.79 17.80 12.18
C LEU A 197 26.24 18.09 11.76
N THR A 198 26.45 18.56 10.53
CA THR A 198 27.77 18.94 10.04
C THR A 198 28.32 20.14 10.82
N ALA A 199 27.52 21.19 11.02
CA ALA A 199 27.92 22.37 11.78
C ALA A 199 28.20 22.05 13.26
N GLU A 200 27.41 21.16 13.86
CA GLU A 200 27.64 20.66 15.22
C GLU A 200 28.94 19.86 15.31
N GLY A 201 29.17 18.95 14.35
CA GLY A 201 30.42 18.21 14.24
C GLY A 201 31.64 19.13 14.10
N GLU A 202 31.59 20.15 13.24
CA GLU A 202 32.67 21.13 13.11
C GLU A 202 32.92 21.93 14.38
N LYS A 203 31.85 22.32 15.09
CA LYS A 203 31.96 23.02 16.38
C LYS A 203 32.65 22.13 17.42
N GLU A 204 32.28 20.86 17.48
CA GLU A 204 32.86 19.90 18.41
C GLU A 204 34.33 19.61 18.07
N VAL A 205 34.66 19.43 16.79
CA VAL A 205 36.05 19.30 16.32
C VAL A 205 36.88 20.51 16.73
N LYS A 206 36.39 21.74 16.48
CA LYS A 206 37.11 22.97 16.88
C LYS A 206 37.30 23.08 18.40
N LYS A 207 36.30 22.67 19.17
CA LYS A 207 36.37 22.63 20.64
C LYS A 207 37.46 21.65 21.11
N LEU A 208 37.44 20.41 20.61
CA LEU A 208 38.42 19.38 20.94
C LEU A 208 39.85 19.79 20.54
N ILE A 209 40.02 20.43 19.38
CA ILE A 209 41.31 21.01 18.96
C ILE A 209 41.76 22.10 19.94
N GLY A 210 40.86 23.00 20.36
CA GLY A 210 41.14 24.05 21.33
C GLY A 210 41.58 23.49 22.70
N GLU A 211 40.85 22.51 23.21
CA GLU A 211 41.17 21.79 24.45
C GLU A 211 42.51 21.06 24.34
N GLY A 212 42.75 20.36 23.24
CA GLY A 212 44.01 19.68 22.96
C GLY A 212 45.21 20.64 22.94
N MET A 213 45.07 21.82 22.30
CA MET A 213 46.11 22.85 22.30
C MET A 213 46.35 23.43 23.70
N ALA A 214 45.32 23.63 24.50
CA ALA A 214 45.46 24.13 25.88
C ALA A 214 46.20 23.11 26.75
N LEU A 215 45.80 21.84 26.70
CA LEU A 215 46.48 20.74 27.41
C LEU A 215 47.92 20.58 26.95
N GLN A 216 48.19 20.69 25.65
CA GLN A 216 49.54 20.64 25.11
C GLN A 216 50.40 21.80 25.64
N ARG A 217 49.86 23.02 25.68
CA ARG A 217 50.57 24.20 26.24
C ARG A 217 50.86 24.04 27.72
N GLU A 218 49.91 23.50 28.49
CA GLU A 218 50.11 23.20 29.91
C GLU A 218 51.20 22.15 30.13
N ALA A 219 51.16 21.04 29.37
CA ALA A 219 52.18 19.99 29.45
C ALA A 219 53.58 20.53 29.12
N ILE A 220 53.69 21.39 28.11
CA ILE A 220 54.96 22.06 27.75
C ILE A 220 55.42 22.97 28.90
N ALA A 221 54.54 23.81 29.45
CA ALA A 221 54.88 24.71 30.56
C ALA A 221 55.34 23.92 31.81
N LYS A 222 54.69 22.80 32.10
CA LYS A 222 55.07 21.89 33.18
C LYS A 222 56.44 21.24 32.92
N GLY A 223 56.67 20.73 31.71
CA GLY A 223 57.96 20.20 31.30
C GLY A 223 59.09 21.22 31.45
N PHE A 224 58.85 22.48 31.06
CA PHE A 224 59.82 23.56 31.29
C PHE A 224 60.07 23.82 32.78
N LYS A 225 59.03 23.86 33.61
CA LYS A 225 59.16 24.03 35.06
C LYS A 225 60.02 22.92 35.67
N ASP A 226 59.77 21.67 35.29
CA ASP A 226 60.50 20.51 35.79
C ASP A 226 61.97 20.56 35.34
N SER A 227 62.24 20.91 34.08
CA SER A 227 63.61 21.11 33.56
C SER A 227 64.35 22.23 34.30
N ILE A 228 63.68 23.36 34.57
CA ILE A 228 64.27 24.46 35.36
C ILE A 228 64.58 24.00 36.79
N GLY A 229 63.70 23.18 37.38
CA GLY A 229 63.91 22.57 38.70
C GLY A 229 65.18 21.71 38.75
N GLN A 230 65.33 20.80 37.79
CA GLN A 230 66.50 19.91 37.69
C GLN A 230 67.81 20.68 37.47
N ILE A 231 67.81 21.73 36.64
CA ILE A 231 69.02 22.51 36.36
C ILE A 231 69.44 23.34 37.59
N LYS A 232 68.48 23.89 38.35
CA LYS A 232 68.76 24.59 39.61
C LYS A 232 69.34 23.70 40.70
N GLU A 233 69.07 22.40 40.68
CA GLU A 233 69.68 21.44 41.62
C GLU A 233 71.15 21.17 41.31
N VAL A 234 71.58 21.35 40.06
CA VAL A 234 72.96 21.10 39.61
C VAL A 234 73.86 22.33 39.79
N ASP A 235 73.33 23.56 39.65
CA ASP A 235 74.09 24.80 39.87
C ASP A 235 73.18 25.93 40.38
N GLN A 236 73.46 26.45 41.59
CA GLN A 236 72.66 27.49 42.23
C GLN A 236 72.91 28.92 41.70
N SER A 237 73.91 29.11 40.84
CA SER A 237 74.33 30.44 40.35
C SER A 237 73.65 30.89 39.05
N LEU A 238 72.97 29.98 38.34
CA LEU A 238 72.29 30.28 37.08
C LEU A 238 70.97 31.03 37.30
N THR A 239 70.86 32.20 36.68
CA THR A 239 69.62 32.98 36.72
C THR A 239 68.60 32.31 35.79
N GLY A 240 67.36 32.11 36.22
CA GLY A 240 66.33 31.40 35.43
C GLY A 240 66.08 31.96 34.01
N LYS A 241 66.58 33.17 33.73
CA LYS A 241 66.59 33.81 32.41
C LYS A 241 67.58 33.16 31.43
N GLU A 242 68.77 32.77 31.87
CA GLU A 242 69.81 32.16 31.01
C GLU A 242 69.43 30.73 30.60
N ILE A 243 68.82 29.98 31.52
CA ILE A 243 68.27 28.65 31.25
C ILE A 243 67.10 28.72 30.25
N LEU A 244 66.22 29.70 30.44
CA LEU A 244 65.11 29.95 29.52
C LEU A 244 65.61 30.33 28.12
N ASP A 245 66.60 31.21 28.02
CA ASP A 245 67.18 31.64 26.74
C ASP A 245 67.86 30.47 26.00
N PHE A 246 68.58 29.59 26.71
CA PHE A 246 69.15 28.37 26.11
C PHE A 246 68.06 27.41 25.60
N LEU A 247 67.04 27.14 26.40
CA LEU A 247 65.92 26.25 26.03
C LEU A 247 65.11 26.81 24.86
N LEU A 248 64.85 28.12 24.83
CA LEU A 248 64.18 28.79 23.72
C LEU A 248 65.02 28.72 22.44
N ASN A 249 66.33 28.88 22.53
CA ASN A 249 67.22 28.74 21.38
C ASN A 249 67.28 27.30 20.86
N SER A 250 67.31 26.29 21.75
CA SER A 250 67.25 24.88 21.36
C SER A 250 65.93 24.55 20.66
N SER A 251 64.80 24.98 21.23
CA SER A 251 63.46 24.80 20.64
C SER A 251 63.33 25.50 19.27
N ARG A 252 63.96 26.66 19.11
CA ARG A 252 64.01 27.38 17.83
C ARG A 252 64.77 26.58 16.77
N ILE A 253 65.88 25.94 17.13
CA ILE A 253 66.65 25.07 16.21
C ILE A 253 65.83 23.83 15.82
N GLU A 254 65.20 23.14 16.76
CA GLU A 254 64.33 21.99 16.46
C GLU A 254 63.12 22.40 15.58
N THR A 255 62.55 23.57 15.83
CA THR A 255 61.45 24.09 15.01
C THR A 255 61.93 24.39 13.59
N LEU A 256 63.13 24.96 13.43
CA LEU A 256 63.76 25.18 12.14
C LEU A 256 64.04 23.87 11.40
N GLU A 257 64.47 22.82 12.11
CA GLU A 257 64.67 21.49 11.53
C GLU A 257 63.36 20.91 11.00
N LYS A 258 62.29 20.91 11.80
CA LYS A 258 60.96 20.41 11.38
C LYS A 258 60.39 21.19 10.20
N VAL A 259 60.58 22.51 10.19
CA VAL A 259 60.15 23.39 9.09
C VAL A 259 60.98 23.11 7.82
N GLY A 260 62.28 22.86 7.96
CA GLY A 260 63.17 22.50 6.85
C GLY A 260 62.92 21.11 6.24
N GLN A 261 62.31 20.19 6.99
CA GLN A 261 61.87 18.88 6.47
C GLN A 261 60.51 18.93 5.74
N SER A 262 59.71 19.98 5.96
CA SER A 262 58.48 20.20 5.19
C SER A 262 58.82 20.75 3.80
N ASN A 263 58.15 20.29 2.74
CA ASN A 263 58.43 20.68 1.35
C ASN A 263 57.98 22.12 1.00
N ALA A 264 57.90 23.02 1.98
CA ALA A 264 57.42 24.38 1.85
C ALA A 264 58.60 25.37 1.66
N LYS A 265 58.37 26.44 0.88
CA LYS A 265 59.36 27.50 0.67
C LYS A 265 59.41 28.43 1.88
N VAL A 266 60.50 28.37 2.65
CA VAL A 266 60.67 29.14 3.89
C VAL A 266 61.56 30.35 3.64
N ILE A 267 61.05 31.54 3.93
CA ILE A 267 61.83 32.80 3.88
C ILE A 267 62.26 33.12 5.32
N TYR A 268 63.56 33.00 5.60
CA TYR A 268 64.13 33.34 6.90
C TYR A 268 64.50 34.82 6.94
N VAL A 269 63.75 35.62 7.72
CA VAL A 269 64.07 37.03 7.96
C VAL A 269 64.77 37.12 9.32
N ASN A 270 66.05 37.46 9.30
CA ASN A 270 66.84 37.69 10.50
C ASN A 270 66.57 39.11 11.03
N GLU A 271 66.01 39.23 12.24
CA GLU A 271 65.69 40.52 12.89
C GLU A 271 66.93 41.41 13.14
N ASN A 272 68.16 40.87 13.08
CA ASN A 272 69.39 41.62 13.38
C ASN A 272 70.08 42.32 12.18
N LEU A 273 69.39 42.56 11.05
CA LEU A 273 70.01 43.11 9.84
C LEU A 273 69.78 44.59 9.52
N GLU A 274 69.07 45.37 10.34
CA GLU A 274 68.82 46.80 10.04
C GLU A 274 69.95 47.77 10.41
N GLY A 275 71.10 47.30 10.90
CA GLY A 275 72.25 48.16 11.21
C GLY A 275 73.35 48.24 10.14
N LYS A 276 73.29 47.47 9.04
CA LYS A 276 74.46 47.28 8.15
C LYS A 276 74.19 47.34 6.64
N LYS A 277 73.19 48.10 6.19
CA LYS A 277 72.90 48.29 4.75
C LYS A 277 72.75 49.76 4.33
N ALA A 278 73.76 50.59 4.60
CA ALA A 278 73.80 51.97 4.11
C ALA A 278 75.09 52.37 3.36
N SER A 279 75.96 51.44 2.93
CA SER A 279 77.23 51.83 2.28
C SER A 279 77.59 51.14 0.96
N MET A 280 76.74 50.30 0.36
CA MET A 280 77.08 49.60 -0.89
C MET A 280 76.11 49.83 -2.04
N ILE A 281 75.65 51.09 -2.23
CA ILE A 281 75.22 51.59 -3.54
C ILE A 281 75.71 53.03 -3.69
N LYS A 282 77.00 53.19 -4.01
CA LYS A 282 77.52 54.36 -4.73
C LYS A 282 78.58 53.87 -5.71
N ASN A 283 78.39 54.25 -6.97
CA ASN A 283 79.24 54.07 -8.15
C ASN A 283 79.05 52.77 -8.93
N GLY A 284 78.59 52.92 -10.18
CA GLY A 284 78.62 51.93 -11.25
C GLY A 284 77.28 51.75 -11.92
#